data_AF-A0A970FLN3-F1
#
_entry.id   AF-A0A970FLN3-F1
#
_cell.length_a   1.000
_cell.length_b   1.000
_cell.length_c   1.000
_cell.angle_alpha   90.00
_cell.angle_beta   90.00
_cell.angle_gamma   90.00
#
_symmetry.space_group_name_H-M   'P 1'
#
loop_
_entity.id
_entity.type
_entity.pdbx_description
1 polymer ?
#
loop_
_entity_poly.entity_id
_entity_poly.type
_entity_poly.pdbx_seq_one_letter_code
_entity_poly.pdbx_strand_id
1 'polypeptide(L)'
;MAIYGVEAVRNIINASEGVNIKKAEESLSFKDMIIDALKNVNALEQESIKITEDFIAGKHDNIHSVMIASEKAAISLQFVMEVRNKVLDAYQEIMRMQV
;
A
#
# COMPACT_ATOMS: atom_id res chain seq x y z
N MET A 1 -33.01 -2.88 49.55
CA MET A 1 -31.79 -3.43 48.91
C MET A 1 -32.12 -4.02 47.54
N ALA A 2 -32.67 -3.23 46.61
CA ALA A 2 -33.14 -3.74 45.31
C ALA A 2 -32.83 -2.82 44.11
N ILE A 3 -31.83 -1.94 44.23
CA ILE A 3 -31.55 -0.92 43.20
C ILE A 3 -30.12 -0.98 42.64
N TYR A 4 -29.28 -1.89 43.14
CA TYR A 4 -27.90 -2.08 42.62
C TYR A 4 -27.83 -2.91 41.33
N GLY A 5 -28.94 -3.54 40.90
CA GLY A 5 -28.96 -4.35 39.68
C GLY A 5 -29.15 -3.57 38.38
N VAL A 6 -29.75 -2.37 38.45
CA VAL A 6 -30.17 -1.63 37.25
C VAL A 6 -29.05 -0.75 36.68
N GLU A 7 -28.09 -0.34 37.50
CA GLU A 7 -26.89 0.38 37.03
C GLU A 7 -25.94 -0.52 36.22
N ALA A 8 -25.81 -1.80 36.60
CA ALA A 8 -25.02 -2.76 35.86
C ALA A 8 -25.62 -3.03 34.47
N VAL A 9 -26.96 -3.11 34.36
CA VAL A 9 -27.65 -3.30 33.08
C VAL A 9 -27.56 -2.05 32.20
N ARG A 10 -27.62 -0.84 32.77
CA ARG A 10 -27.40 0.41 32.01
C ARG A 10 -26.00 0.49 31.41
N ASN A 11 -24.99 -0.04 32.10
CA ASN A 11 -23.62 -0.09 31.59
C ASN A 11 -23.43 -1.12 30.47
N ILE A 12 -24.19 -2.22 30.47
CA ILE A 12 -24.18 -3.22 29.38
C ILE A 12 -24.90 -2.66 28.14
N ILE A 13 -25.97 -1.88 28.31
CA ILE A 13 -26.67 -1.22 27.20
C ILE A 13 -25.79 -0.12 26.56
N ASN A 14 -25.06 0.67 27.37
CA ASN A 14 -24.10 1.66 26.86
C ASN A 14 -22.84 1.05 26.23
N ALA A 15 -22.45 -0.17 26.62
CA ALA A 15 -21.33 -0.90 26.00
C ALA A 15 -21.67 -1.47 24.61
N SER A 16 -22.95 -1.47 24.21
CA SER A 16 -23.41 -1.97 22.90
C SER A 16 -23.67 -0.88 21.85
N GLU A 17 -23.67 0.41 22.21
CA GLU A 17 -23.83 1.54 21.26
C GLU A 17 -22.48 2.15 20.82
N GLY A 18 -21.39 1.40 21.01
CA GLY A 18 -20.02 1.83 20.72
C GLY A 18 -19.36 1.16 19.52
N VAL A 19 -20.00 0.19 18.85
CA VAL A 19 -19.51 -0.26 17.53
C VAL A 19 -20.03 0.73 16.50
N ASN A 20 -19.41 1.91 16.52
CA ASN A 20 -19.36 2.77 15.36
C ASN A 20 -18.62 1.96 14.29
N ILE A 21 -19.35 1.14 13.54
CA ILE A 21 -18.97 0.78 12.18
C ILE A 21 -19.06 2.12 11.44
N LYS A 22 -18.05 2.98 11.65
CA LYS A 22 -17.66 3.99 10.69
C LYS A 22 -17.35 3.16 9.46
N LYS A 23 -18.38 3.01 8.63
CA LYS A 23 -18.31 3.00 7.18
C LYS A 23 -16.88 2.73 6.72
N ALA A 24 -16.50 1.45 6.67
CA ALA A 24 -15.34 0.99 5.94
C ALA A 24 -15.66 1.07 4.43
N GLU A 25 -16.03 2.29 4.02
CA GLU A 25 -15.94 2.80 2.65
C GLU A 25 -14.99 4.01 2.70
N GLU A 26 -13.90 3.91 3.46
CA GLU A 26 -12.65 4.41 2.89
C GLU A 26 -12.16 3.27 2.01
N SER A 27 -12.74 3.17 0.81
CA SER A 27 -11.99 2.67 -0.32
C SER A 27 -10.69 3.46 -0.29
N LEU A 28 -9.59 2.85 0.17
CA LEU A 28 -8.24 3.40 -0.02
C LEU A 28 -8.22 3.91 -1.44
N SER A 29 -8.26 5.24 -1.62
CA SER A 29 -8.49 5.78 -2.95
C SER A 29 -7.29 5.35 -3.76
N PHE A 30 -7.49 4.91 -5.00
CA PHE A 30 -6.38 4.62 -5.90
C PHE A 30 -5.39 5.80 -5.96
N LYS A 31 -5.91 7.03 -5.80
CA LYS A 31 -5.13 8.25 -5.61
C LYS A 31 -4.24 8.23 -4.36
N ASP A 32 -4.76 7.77 -3.22
CA ASP A 32 -4.00 7.69 -1.97
C ASP A 32 -2.90 6.62 -2.06
N MET A 33 -3.19 5.48 -2.72
CA MET A 33 -2.19 4.44 -3.00
C MET A 33 -1.06 4.95 -3.91
N ILE A 34 -1.39 5.74 -4.93
CA ILE A 34 -0.39 6.38 -5.80
C ILE A 34 0.42 7.44 -5.04
N ILE A 35 -0.22 8.25 -4.19
CA ILE A 35 0.47 9.25 -3.37
C ILE A 35 1.45 8.57 -2.41
N ASP A 36 1.05 7.46 -1.79
CA ASP A 36 1.93 6.72 -0.90
C ASP A 36 3.03 5.97 -1.65
N ALA A 37 2.78 5.46 -2.84
CA ALA A 37 3.82 4.93 -3.71
C ALA A 37 4.85 6.00 -4.11
N LEU A 38 4.40 7.22 -4.45
CA LEU A 38 5.26 8.37 -4.76
C LEU A 38 6.14 8.78 -3.57
N LYS A 39 5.57 8.79 -2.35
CA LYS A 39 6.34 9.05 -1.13
C LYS A 39 7.38 7.97 -0.87
N ASN A 40 7.04 6.70 -1.10
CA ASN A 40 7.98 5.59 -0.94
C ASN A 40 9.13 5.68 -1.95
N VAL A 41 8.86 6.07 -3.21
CA VAL A 41 9.91 6.30 -4.21
C VAL A 41 10.84 7.44 -3.81
N ASN A 42 10.30 8.55 -3.28
CA ASN A 42 11.12 9.66 -2.79
C ASN A 42 12.01 9.24 -1.60
N ALA A 43 11.47 8.44 -0.67
CA ALA A 43 12.24 7.90 0.44
C ALA A 43 13.38 6.98 -0.03
N LEU A 44 13.10 6.12 -1.01
CA LEU A 44 14.10 5.24 -1.64
C LEU A 44 15.16 6.03 -2.42
N GLU A 45 14.79 7.14 -3.05
CA GLU A 45 15.73 8.05 -3.73
C GLU A 45 16.71 8.67 -2.74
N GLN A 46 16.22 9.18 -1.61
CA GLN A 46 17.09 9.72 -0.55
C GLN A 46 18.01 8.65 0.05
N GLU A 47 17.49 7.43 0.26
CA GLU A 47 18.30 6.31 0.72
C GLU A 47 19.35 5.92 -0.33
N SER A 48 19.01 5.94 -1.62
CA SER A 48 19.94 5.69 -2.71
C SER A 48 21.05 6.75 -2.78
N ILE A 49 20.74 8.03 -2.55
CA ILE A 49 21.73 9.11 -2.47
C ILE A 49 22.71 8.83 -1.31
N LYS A 50 22.18 8.46 -0.14
CA LYS A 50 22.99 8.12 1.02
C LYS A 50 23.88 6.90 0.80
N ILE A 51 23.34 5.85 0.17
CA ILE A 51 24.11 4.65 -0.19
C ILE A 51 25.17 4.99 -1.25
N THR A 52 24.87 5.90 -2.18
CA THR A 52 25.83 6.38 -3.19
C THR A 52 26.96 7.17 -2.56
N GLU A 53 26.67 8.03 -1.57
CA GLU A 53 27.69 8.71 -0.77
C GLU A 53 28.56 7.69 0.01
N ASP A 54 27.94 6.69 0.64
CA ASP A 54 28.65 5.60 1.34
C ASP A 54 29.46 4.70 0.38
N PHE A 55 29.01 4.56 -0.87
CA PHE A 55 29.71 3.82 -1.92
C PHE A 55 30.92 4.58 -2.48
N ILE A 56 30.78 5.88 -2.74
CA ILE A 56 31.89 6.77 -3.12
C ILE A 56 32.91 6.84 -1.98
N ALA A 57 32.46 6.74 -0.72
CA ALA A 57 33.32 6.59 0.46
C ALA A 57 34.04 5.22 0.55
N GLY A 58 33.85 4.33 -0.43
CA GLY A 58 34.65 3.12 -0.63
C GLY A 58 34.25 1.91 0.22
N LYS A 59 33.00 1.81 0.67
CA LYS A 59 32.60 0.82 1.69
C LYS A 59 32.00 -0.50 1.20
N HIS A 60 31.60 -0.70 -0.08
CA HIS A 60 30.82 -1.90 -0.45
C HIS A 60 31.32 -2.68 -1.68
N ASP A 61 31.44 -3.99 -1.48
CA ASP A 61 32.20 -4.96 -2.27
C ASP A 61 31.26 -6.07 -2.80
N ASN A 62 30.19 -5.71 -3.52
CA ASN A 62 29.13 -6.65 -3.89
C ASN A 62 28.62 -6.48 -5.33
N ILE A 63 29.50 -6.76 -6.30
CA ILE A 63 29.15 -6.80 -7.74
C ILE A 63 28.02 -7.80 -8.07
N HIS A 64 27.89 -8.87 -7.27
CA HIS A 64 26.83 -9.88 -7.42
C HIS A 64 25.43 -9.33 -7.08
N SER A 65 25.32 -8.45 -6.08
CA SER A 65 24.05 -7.83 -5.71
C SER A 65 23.52 -6.91 -6.79
N VAL A 66 24.41 -6.20 -7.51
CA VAL A 66 24.03 -5.34 -8.64
C VAL A 66 23.47 -6.15 -9.80
N MET A 67 24.07 -7.31 -10.12
CA MET A 67 23.58 -8.17 -11.20
C MET A 67 22.21 -8.80 -10.86
N ILE A 68 22.03 -9.28 -9.63
CA ILE A 68 20.74 -9.81 -9.17
C ILE A 68 19.66 -8.72 -9.16
N ALA A 69 20.01 -7.51 -8.71
CA ALA A 69 19.09 -6.37 -8.72
C ALA A 69 18.67 -5.99 -10.16
N SER A 70 19.62 -6.01 -11.10
CA SER A 70 19.36 -5.73 -12.52
C SER A 70 18.41 -6.76 -13.14
N GLU A 71 18.63 -8.05 -12.90
CA GLU A 71 17.77 -9.13 -13.39
C GLU A 71 16.35 -9.04 -12.79
N LYS A 72 16.27 -8.81 -11.47
CA LYS A 72 14.99 -8.61 -10.79
C LYS A 72 14.23 -7.39 -11.35
N ALA A 73 14.93 -6.30 -11.65
CA ALA A 73 14.33 -5.10 -12.24
C ALA A 73 13.78 -5.37 -13.64
N ALA A 74 14.51 -6.11 -14.48
CA ALA A 74 14.07 -6.50 -15.82
C ALA A 74 12.78 -7.32 -15.77
N ILE A 75 12.72 -8.36 -14.92
CA ILE A 75 11.53 -9.20 -14.74
C ILE A 75 10.35 -8.39 -14.21
N SER A 76 10.61 -7.52 -13.22
CA SER A 76 9.56 -6.66 -12.63
C SER A 76 8.97 -5.69 -13.65
N LEU A 77 9.81 -5.12 -14.52
CA LEU A 77 9.36 -4.24 -15.60
C LEU A 77 8.46 -4.96 -16.60
N GLN A 78 8.82 -6.18 -16.99
CA GLN A 78 8.01 -7.01 -17.87
C GLN A 78 6.64 -7.32 -17.23
N PHE A 79 6.64 -7.70 -15.95
CA PHE A 79 5.40 -7.94 -15.21
C PHE A 79 4.51 -6.70 -15.15
N VAL A 80 5.07 -5.52 -14.88
CA VAL A 80 4.31 -4.26 -14.86
C VAL A 80 3.70 -3.95 -16.24
N MET A 81 4.43 -4.22 -17.32
CA MET A 81 3.92 -4.04 -18.68
C MET A 81 2.73 -4.97 -18.95
N GLU A 82 2.81 -6.24 -18.54
CA GLU A 82 1.70 -7.19 -18.68
C GLU A 82 0.48 -6.77 -17.86
N VAL A 83 0.68 -6.38 -16.61
CA VAL A 83 -0.41 -5.88 -15.74
C VAL A 83 -1.04 -4.63 -16.35
N ARG A 84 -0.24 -3.67 -16.84
CA ARG A 84 -0.74 -2.47 -17.54
C ARG A 84 -1.59 -2.85 -18.74
N ASN A 85 -1.12 -3.76 -19.59
CA ASN A 85 -1.85 -4.22 -20.75
C ASN A 85 -3.17 -4.89 -20.34
N LYS A 86 -3.17 -5.72 -19.30
CA LYS A 86 -4.38 -6.39 -18.81
C LYS A 86 -5.41 -5.43 -18.22
N VAL A 87 -4.96 -4.37 -17.56
CA VAL A 87 -5.84 -3.31 -17.04
C VAL A 87 -6.45 -2.50 -18.20
N LEU A 88 -5.67 -2.20 -19.25
CA LEU A 88 -6.19 -1.54 -20.46
C LEU A 88 -7.20 -2.43 -21.20
N ASP A 89 -6.90 -3.73 -21.35
CA ASP A 89 -7.83 -4.70 -21.93
C ASP A 89 -9.15 -4.72 -21.14
N ALA A 90 -9.08 -4.82 -19.81
CA ALA A 90 -10.26 -4.85 -18.94
C ALA A 90 -11.08 -3.56 -19.04
N TYR A 91 -10.42 -2.41 -19.12
CA TYR A 91 -11.10 -1.14 -19.35
C TYR A 91 -11.80 -1.08 -20.70
N GLN A 92 -11.12 -1.52 -21.77
CA GLN A 92 -11.71 -1.59 -23.11
C GLN A 92 -12.89 -2.56 -23.16
N GLU A 93 -12.79 -3.71 -22.48
CA GLU A 93 -13.87 -4.71 -22.44
C GLU A 93 -15.11 -4.16 -21.71
N ILE A 94 -14.95 -3.47 -20.58
CA ILE A 94 -16.06 -2.81 -19.88
C ILE A 94 -16.72 -1.76 -20.79
N MET A 95 -15.95 -0.98 -21.55
CA MET A 95 -16.48 0.00 -22.50
C MET A 95 -17.26 -0.67 -23.65
N ARG A 96 -16.83 -1.86 -24.09
CA ARG A 96 -17.55 -2.65 -25.11
C ARG A 96 -18.81 -3.32 -24.58
N MET A 97 -18.93 -3.55 -23.28
CA MET A 97 -20.15 -4.08 -22.66
C MET A 97 -21.26 -3.03 -22.49
N GLN A 98 -20.93 -1.74 -22.50
CA GLN A 98 -21.88 -0.65 -22.23
C GLN A 98 -22.51 -0.01 -23.48
N VAL A 99 -22.19 -0.49 -24.69
CA VAL A 99 -22.83 -0.07 -25.95
C VAL A 99 -23.92 -1.03 -26.40
#